data_AF-A0A7X5TQW0-F1
#
_entry.id   AF-A0A7X5TQW0-F1
#
_cell.length_a   1.000
_cell.length_b   1.000
_cell.length_c   1.000
_cell.angle_alpha   90.00
_cell.angle_beta   90.00
_cell.angle_gamma   90.00
#
_symmetry.space_group_name_H-M   'P 1'
#
loop_
_entity.id
_entity.type
_entity.pdbx_description
1 polymer ?
#
loop_
_entity_poly.entity_id
_entity_poly.type
_entity_poly.pdbx_seq_one_letter_code
_entity_poly.pdbx_strand_id
1 'polypeptide(L)'
;MASHGDGGGADVKARIVGSALLLGLVGAVAWQWQADEAEVRAHTLTSLDPHAVTRIEIDMRGLPGQRFERRDGHWTGSTAHADEGRAQDLALLAATPVADWRPATDFDATKIGLSPPLAVLVLNGTRVEFGEMAALGKQRYAKVGDRIAIVPAQALPRPPRTASLPTTAVGGGP
;
A
#
# COMPACT_ATOMS: atom_id res chain seq x y z
N MET A 1 -75.46 -1.67 -7.07
CA MET A 1 -74.97 -0.43 -6.41
C MET A 1 -74.70 -0.80 -4.96
N ALA A 2 -73.51 -0.74 -4.37
CA ALA A 2 -72.21 -0.12 -4.68
C ALA A 2 -71.08 -1.02 -4.12
N SER A 3 -69.95 -1.12 -4.82
CA SER A 3 -68.63 -0.57 -4.45
C SER A 3 -68.09 -0.99 -3.07
N HIS A 4 -66.97 -1.71 -3.05
CA HIS A 4 -65.69 -1.19 -2.53
C HIS A 4 -64.56 -2.17 -2.85
N GLY A 5 -63.70 -1.75 -3.78
CA GLY A 5 -62.39 -2.36 -3.97
C GLY A 5 -61.35 -1.73 -3.04
N ASP A 6 -60.13 -2.22 -3.24
CA ASP A 6 -58.87 -1.53 -2.95
C ASP A 6 -58.25 -1.73 -1.54
N GLY A 7 -57.82 -2.97 -1.26
CA GLY A 7 -56.94 -3.28 -0.11
C GLY A 7 -55.50 -3.66 -0.49
N GLY A 8 -55.25 -4.16 -1.71
CA GLY A 8 -53.94 -4.74 -2.08
C GLY A 8 -52.86 -3.74 -2.49
N GLY A 9 -53.23 -2.52 -2.89
CA GLY A 9 -52.28 -1.50 -3.35
C GLY A 9 -51.47 -0.83 -2.25
N ALA A 10 -52.03 -0.74 -1.04
CA ALA A 10 -51.40 -0.06 0.10
C ALA A 10 -50.25 -0.87 0.71
N ASP A 11 -50.41 -2.19 0.86
CA ASP A 11 -49.38 -3.09 1.39
C ASP A 11 -48.17 -3.21 0.45
N VAL A 12 -48.42 -3.29 -0.86
CA VAL A 12 -47.35 -3.33 -1.86
C VAL A 12 -46.61 -2.00 -1.91
N LYS A 13 -47.32 -0.86 -1.85
CA LYS A 13 -46.69 0.46 -1.78
C LYS A 13 -45.87 0.64 -0.51
N ALA A 14 -46.39 0.22 0.65
CA ALA A 14 -45.67 0.28 1.92
C ALA A 14 -44.39 -0.57 1.90
N ARG A 15 -44.44 -1.76 1.29
CA ARG A 15 -43.26 -2.62 1.09
C ARG A 15 -42.23 -2.01 0.14
N ILE A 16 -42.67 -1.44 -0.98
CA ILE A 16 -41.77 -0.79 -1.94
C ILE A 16 -41.09 0.42 -1.29
N VAL A 17 -41.84 1.25 -0.55
CA VAL A 17 -41.29 2.40 0.18
C VAL A 17 -40.30 1.92 1.24
N GLY A 18 -40.65 0.89 2.01
CA GLY A 18 -39.75 0.30 3.01
C GLY A 18 -38.46 -0.26 2.41
N SER A 19 -38.54 -1.00 1.30
CA SER A 19 -37.37 -1.53 0.59
C SER A 19 -36.52 -0.43 -0.02
N ALA A 20 -37.13 0.61 -0.60
CA ALA A 20 -36.39 1.76 -1.14
C ALA A 20 -35.64 2.52 -0.05
N LEU A 21 -36.25 2.70 1.12
CA LEU A 21 -35.60 3.31 2.28
C LEU A 21 -34.42 2.46 2.78
N LEU A 22 -34.62 1.14 2.87
CA LEU A 22 -33.56 0.21 3.29
C LEU A 22 -32.39 0.24 2.30
N LEU A 23 -32.66 0.19 1.00
CA LEU A 23 -31.63 0.28 -0.04
C LEU A 23 -30.92 1.63 -0.01
N GLY A 24 -31.64 2.72 0.24
CA GLY A 24 -31.05 4.05 0.43
C GLY A 24 -30.10 4.11 1.62
N LEU A 25 -30.50 3.52 2.76
CA LEU A 25 -29.66 3.44 3.96
C LEU A 25 -28.41 2.58 3.74
N VAL A 26 -28.54 1.41 3.11
CA VAL A 26 -27.41 0.54 2.79
C VAL A 26 -26.44 1.23 1.83
N GLY A 27 -26.96 1.94 0.81
CA GLY A 27 -26.14 2.72 -0.11
C GLY A 27 -25.39 3.85 0.58
N ALA A 28 -26.04 4.56 1.51
CA ALA A 28 -25.40 5.64 2.28
C ALA A 28 -24.26 5.12 3.17
N VAL A 29 -24.45 3.98 3.85
CA VAL A 29 -23.42 3.35 4.68
C VAL A 29 -22.23 2.87 3.83
N ALA A 30 -22.50 2.26 2.68
CA ALA A 30 -21.44 1.83 1.76
C ALA A 30 -20.63 3.02 1.21
N TRP A 31 -21.29 4.15 0.95
CA TRP A 31 -20.62 5.36 0.51
C TRP A 31 -19.78 6.01 1.60
N GLN A 32 -20.30 6.07 2.84
CA GLN A 32 -19.52 6.53 3.99
C GLN A 32 -18.25 5.70 4.20
N TRP A 33 -18.37 4.37 4.13
CA TRP A 33 -17.21 3.49 4.26
C TRP A 33 -16.15 3.79 3.20
N GLN A 34 -16.54 3.96 1.94
CA GLN A 34 -15.58 4.29 0.88
C GLN A 34 -14.94 5.68 1.04
N ALA A 35 -15.71 6.66 1.51
CA ALA A 35 -15.20 8.00 1.77
C ALA A 35 -14.17 8.01 2.90
N ASP A 36 -14.49 7.36 4.02
CA ASP A 36 -13.59 7.22 5.17
C ASP A 36 -12.30 6.48 4.76
N GLU A 37 -12.42 5.39 4.01
CA GLU A 37 -11.24 4.71 3.49
C GLU A 37 -10.42 5.57 2.52
N ALA A 38 -11.06 6.39 1.69
CA ALA A 38 -10.37 7.27 0.77
C ALA A 38 -9.62 8.38 1.51
N GLU A 39 -10.20 8.91 2.60
CA GLU A 39 -9.55 9.90 3.46
C GLU A 39 -8.35 9.30 4.21
N VAL A 40 -8.50 8.10 4.77
CA VAL A 40 -7.38 7.38 5.40
C VAL A 40 -6.26 7.12 4.39
N ARG A 41 -6.58 6.68 3.17
CA ARG A 41 -5.61 6.46 2.09
C ARG A 41 -4.95 7.75 1.57
N ALA A 42 -5.55 8.92 1.78
CA ALA A 42 -4.91 10.19 1.45
C ALA A 42 -3.73 10.50 2.38
N HIS A 43 -3.73 9.92 3.59
CA HIS A 43 -2.69 10.07 4.60
C HIS A 43 -1.76 8.86 4.67
N THR A 44 -1.72 8.04 3.62
CA THR A 44 -0.75 6.95 3.47
C THR A 44 0.22 7.21 2.33
N LEU A 45 1.34 6.50 2.32
CA LEU A 45 2.42 6.64 1.35
C LEU A 45 1.95 6.40 -0.09
N THR A 46 0.97 5.52 -0.27
CA THR A 46 0.26 5.31 -1.52
C THR A 46 -1.22 5.14 -1.25
N SER A 47 -2.06 5.31 -2.28
CA SER A 47 -3.50 5.00 -2.21
C SER A 47 -3.82 3.52 -2.48
N LEU A 48 -2.81 2.65 -2.57
CA LEU A 48 -3.01 1.23 -2.81
C LEU A 48 -3.43 0.52 -1.51
N ASP A 49 -4.42 -0.36 -1.61
CA ASP A 49 -4.68 -1.36 -0.57
C ASP A 49 -3.55 -2.40 -0.58
N PRO A 50 -2.82 -2.60 0.53
CA PRO A 50 -1.79 -3.63 0.65
C PRO A 50 -2.27 -5.03 0.27
N HIS A 51 -3.53 -5.37 0.53
CA HIS A 51 -4.10 -6.68 0.24
C HIS A 51 -4.43 -6.87 -1.24
N ALA A 52 -4.57 -5.77 -1.99
CA ALA A 52 -4.78 -5.76 -3.44
C ALA A 52 -3.46 -5.71 -4.24
N VAL A 53 -2.30 -5.61 -3.57
CA VAL A 53 -1.00 -5.63 -4.25
C VAL A 53 -0.75 -7.04 -4.82
N THR A 54 -0.42 -7.09 -6.11
CA THR A 54 -0.14 -8.34 -6.85
C THR A 54 1.26 -8.37 -7.43
N ARG A 55 1.92 -7.23 -7.59
CA ARG A 55 3.28 -7.14 -8.12
C ARG A 55 4.11 -6.20 -7.26
N ILE A 56 5.31 -6.66 -6.90
CA ILE A 56 6.29 -5.89 -6.12
C ILE A 56 7.64 -5.98 -6.81
N GLU A 57 8.30 -4.85 -6.97
CA GLU A 57 9.70 -4.78 -7.38
C GLU A 57 10.45 -3.92 -6.38
N ILE A 58 11.58 -4.40 -5.87
CA ILE A 58 12.39 -3.68 -4.91
C ILE A 58 13.84 -3.68 -5.36
N ASP A 59 14.37 -2.49 -5.56
CA ASP A 59 15.79 -2.24 -5.78
C ASP A 59 16.34 -1.46 -4.59
N MET A 60 17.49 -1.89 -4.07
CA MET A 60 18.15 -1.19 -2.99
C MET A 60 19.62 -1.08 -3.31
N ARG A 61 20.20 0.10 -3.05
CA ARG A 61 21.60 0.36 -3.32
C ARG A 61 22.48 -0.69 -2.63
N GLY A 62 23.29 -1.39 -3.42
CA GLY A 62 24.22 -2.41 -2.94
C GLY A 62 23.63 -3.80 -2.74
N LEU A 63 22.37 -4.03 -3.15
CA LEU A 63 21.71 -5.33 -3.07
C LEU A 63 21.10 -5.71 -4.43
N PRO A 64 21.01 -7.01 -4.77
CA PRO A 64 20.33 -7.43 -5.98
C PRO A 64 18.84 -7.08 -5.91
N GLY A 65 18.32 -6.52 -7.01
CA GLY A 65 16.90 -6.25 -7.15
C GLY A 65 16.07 -7.53 -7.02
N GLN A 66 14.90 -7.43 -6.41
CA GLN A 66 13.96 -8.54 -6.22
C GLN A 66 12.62 -8.20 -6.84
N ARG A 67 11.97 -9.22 -7.42
CA ARG A 67 10.60 -9.13 -7.94
C ARG A 67 9.75 -10.20 -7.26
N PHE A 68 8.54 -9.82 -6.90
CA PHE A 68 7.52 -10.71 -6.38
C PHE A 68 6.21 -10.53 -7.16
N GLU A 69 5.51 -11.63 -7.38
CA GLU A 69 4.21 -11.69 -8.04
C GLU A 69 3.27 -12.59 -7.26
N ARG A 70 2.07 -12.11 -6.97
CA ARG A 70 1.04 -12.87 -6.27
C ARG A 70 0.27 -13.71 -7.28
N ARG A 71 0.30 -15.03 -7.10
CA ARG A 71 -0.45 -16.02 -7.91
C ARG A 71 -1.19 -16.95 -6.96
N ASP A 72 -2.48 -17.14 -7.21
CA ASP A 72 -3.33 -18.04 -6.40
C ASP A 72 -3.26 -17.78 -4.89
N GLY A 73 -3.11 -16.51 -4.50
CA GLY A 73 -2.99 -16.08 -3.10
C GLY A 73 -1.58 -16.16 -2.52
N HIS A 74 -0.64 -16.84 -3.18
CA HIS A 74 0.75 -17.02 -2.77
C HIS A 74 1.69 -16.04 -3.43
N TRP A 75 2.78 -15.69 -2.75
CA TRP A 75 3.82 -14.85 -3.34
C TRP A 75 4.86 -15.72 -4.03
N THR A 76 5.04 -15.49 -5.32
CA THR A 76 6.13 -16.07 -6.12
C THR A 76 7.20 -15.01 -6.34
N GLY A 77 8.45 -15.39 -6.54
CA GLY A 77 9.57 -14.45 -6.65
C GLY A 77 10.64 -14.94 -7.62
N SER A 78 11.69 -14.13 -7.78
CA SER A 78 12.80 -14.44 -8.70
C SER A 78 13.57 -15.72 -8.34
N THR A 79 13.43 -16.23 -7.12
CA THR A 79 14.07 -17.44 -6.61
C THR A 79 13.05 -18.56 -6.39
N ALA A 80 13.50 -19.82 -6.46
CA ALA A 80 12.64 -21.01 -6.28
C ALA A 80 11.87 -21.03 -4.94
N HIS A 81 12.43 -20.41 -3.90
CA HIS A 81 11.72 -20.07 -2.67
C HIS A 81 11.58 -18.56 -2.57
N ALA A 82 10.37 -18.07 -2.84
CA ALA A 82 10.02 -16.69 -2.58
C ALA A 82 9.89 -16.47 -1.06
N ASP A 83 10.49 -15.40 -0.56
CA ASP A 83 10.28 -14.98 0.83
C ASP A 83 8.92 -14.29 0.94
N GLU A 84 7.86 -15.07 1.13
CA GLU A 84 6.48 -14.56 1.17
C GLU A 84 6.30 -13.53 2.30
N GLY A 85 6.93 -13.75 3.45
CA GLY A 85 6.87 -12.82 4.58
C GLY A 85 7.47 -11.45 4.23
N ARG A 86 8.59 -11.45 3.50
CA ARG A 86 9.18 -10.22 2.96
C ARG A 86 8.27 -9.54 1.94
N ALA A 87 7.68 -10.29 1.00
CA ALA A 87 6.75 -9.72 0.03
C ALA A 87 5.55 -9.07 0.72
N GLN A 88 5.02 -9.71 1.76
CA GLN A 88 3.94 -9.18 2.57
C GLN A 88 4.34 -7.89 3.30
N ASP A 89 5.52 -7.86 3.91
CA ASP A 89 6.04 -6.65 4.57
C ASP A 89 6.19 -5.48 3.58
N LEU A 90 6.67 -5.75 2.36
CA LEU A 90 6.83 -4.75 1.31
C LEU A 90 5.46 -4.23 0.83
N ALA A 91 4.46 -5.08 0.72
CA ALA A 91 3.09 -4.66 0.39
C ALA A 91 2.50 -3.74 1.47
N LEU A 92 2.77 -4.04 2.74
CA LEU A 92 2.28 -3.22 3.87
C LEU A 92 2.88 -1.80 3.87
N LEU A 93 4.07 -1.59 3.28
CA LEU A 93 4.64 -0.25 3.15
C LEU A 93 3.78 0.71 2.33
N ALA A 94 2.89 0.20 1.46
CA ALA A 94 1.94 1.00 0.69
C ALA A 94 1.03 1.85 1.58
N ALA A 95 0.64 1.29 2.72
CA ALA A 95 -0.26 1.90 3.70
C ALA A 95 0.51 2.58 4.85
N THR A 96 1.80 2.87 4.68
CA THR A 96 2.58 3.59 5.70
C THR A 96 1.96 4.97 5.93
N PRO A 97 1.56 5.32 7.16
CA PRO A 97 1.03 6.65 7.44
C PRO A 97 2.07 7.73 7.16
N VAL A 98 1.62 8.83 6.55
CA VAL A 98 2.43 10.02 6.30
C VAL A 98 1.81 11.20 7.04
N ALA A 99 2.66 11.99 7.70
CA ALA A 99 2.19 13.16 8.43
C ALA A 99 1.75 14.27 7.47
N ASP A 100 2.58 14.54 6.45
CA ASP A 100 2.34 15.60 5.47
C ASP A 100 2.98 15.26 4.12
N TRP A 101 2.28 15.67 3.06
CA TRP A 101 2.80 15.67 1.69
C TRP A 101 3.23 17.07 1.29
N ARG A 102 4.41 17.18 0.68
CA ARG A 102 4.92 18.44 0.13
C ARG A 102 5.32 18.27 -1.34
N PRO A 103 5.20 19.32 -2.17
CA PRO A 103 5.69 19.30 -3.55
C PRO A 103 7.18 18.91 -3.61
N ALA A 104 7.57 18.09 -4.59
CA ALA A 104 8.97 17.72 -4.76
C ALA A 104 9.87 18.93 -5.05
N THR A 105 9.32 20.00 -5.61
CA THR A 105 10.00 21.28 -5.88
C THR A 105 10.48 21.99 -4.62
N ASP A 106 9.92 21.67 -3.46
CA ASP A 106 10.31 22.27 -2.17
C ASP A 106 11.61 21.66 -1.62
N PHE A 107 12.13 20.62 -2.26
CA PHE A 107 13.30 19.88 -1.81
C PHE A 107 14.36 19.77 -2.90
N ASP A 108 15.61 19.81 -2.47
CA ASP A 108 16.74 19.43 -3.31
C ASP A 108 16.93 17.90 -3.22
N ALA A 109 16.53 17.19 -4.28
CA ALA A 109 16.56 15.73 -4.35
C ALA A 109 17.94 15.12 -4.06
N THR A 110 19.04 15.83 -4.37
CA THR A 110 20.39 15.35 -4.09
C THR A 110 20.69 15.44 -2.60
N LYS A 111 20.32 16.56 -1.96
CA LYS A 111 20.54 16.78 -0.52
C LYS A 111 19.75 15.83 0.37
N ILE A 112 18.56 15.43 -0.07
CA ILE A 112 17.71 14.47 0.66
C ILE A 112 17.91 13.02 0.19
N GLY A 113 18.90 12.77 -0.68
CA GLY A 113 19.28 11.43 -1.12
C GLY A 113 18.23 10.69 -1.97
N LEU A 114 17.37 11.43 -2.66
CA LEU A 114 16.48 10.90 -3.69
C LEU A 114 17.14 10.89 -5.08
N SER A 115 18.33 11.47 -5.22
CA SER A 115 19.14 11.44 -6.44
C SER A 115 20.62 11.17 -6.12
N PRO A 116 21.10 9.91 -6.22
CA PRO A 116 20.33 8.69 -6.49
C PRO A 116 19.58 8.22 -5.23
N PRO A 117 18.39 7.59 -5.38
CA PRO A 117 17.65 7.05 -4.24
C PRO A 117 18.43 5.92 -3.52
N LEU A 118 18.11 5.70 -2.26
CA LEU A 118 18.67 4.59 -1.48
C LEU A 118 17.93 3.27 -1.74
N ALA A 119 16.61 3.35 -1.87
CA ALA A 119 15.76 2.23 -2.27
C ALA A 119 14.63 2.71 -3.17
N VAL A 120 14.20 1.82 -4.07
CA VAL A 120 13.09 2.03 -4.97
C VAL A 120 12.15 0.85 -4.85
N LEU A 121 10.94 1.11 -4.36
CA LEU A 121 9.87 0.13 -4.26
C LEU A 121 8.82 0.43 -5.33
N VAL A 122 8.44 -0.56 -6.12
CA VAL A 122 7.37 -0.47 -7.12
C VAL A 122 6.26 -1.44 -6.71
N LEU A 123 5.07 -0.92 -6.44
CA LEU A 123 3.89 -1.69 -6.05
C LEU A 123 2.81 -1.53 -7.12
N ASN A 124 2.46 -2.60 -7.83
CA ASN A 124 1.51 -2.55 -8.96
C ASN A 124 1.79 -1.42 -9.97
N GLY A 125 3.06 -1.02 -10.13
CA GLY A 125 3.48 0.10 -10.99
C GLY A 125 3.62 1.45 -10.28
N THR A 126 3.07 1.62 -9.06
CA THR A 126 3.30 2.81 -8.23
C THR A 126 4.71 2.78 -7.67
N ARG A 127 5.53 3.74 -8.11
CA ARG A 127 6.93 3.88 -7.71
C ARG A 127 7.06 4.76 -6.48
N VAL A 128 7.75 4.23 -5.48
CA VAL A 128 8.11 4.88 -4.22
C VAL A 128 9.62 4.91 -4.10
N GLU A 129 10.21 6.09 -3.97
CA GLU A 129 11.65 6.30 -3.86
C GLU A 129 12.00 6.72 -2.44
N PHE A 130 12.91 6.02 -1.80
CA PHE A 130 13.34 6.30 -0.43
C PHE A 130 14.70 6.99 -0.43
N GLY A 131 14.76 8.15 0.22
CA GLY A 131 15.95 8.96 0.37
C GLY A 131 16.61 8.80 1.74
N GLU A 132 17.46 9.76 2.10
CA GLU A 132 18.20 9.82 3.36
C GLU A 132 17.29 10.07 4.58
N MET A 133 17.88 9.89 5.76
CA MET A 133 17.23 10.26 7.02
C MET A 133 17.01 11.78 7.10
N ALA A 134 15.85 12.19 7.58
CA ALA A 134 15.56 13.59 7.88
C ALA A 134 16.36 14.04 9.13
N ALA A 135 16.78 15.30 9.15
CA ALA A 135 17.63 15.85 10.21
C ALA A 135 16.97 15.85 11.61
N LEU A 136 15.64 15.89 11.68
CA LEU A 136 14.87 15.89 12.92
C LEU A 136 14.29 14.49 13.21
N GLY A 137 15.14 13.59 13.73
CA GLY A 137 14.70 12.34 14.36
C GLY A 137 14.73 11.09 13.49
N LYS A 138 14.02 10.03 13.93
CA LYS A 138 13.94 8.73 13.24
C LYS A 138 12.97 8.78 12.06
N GLN A 139 13.18 9.70 11.13
CA GLN A 139 12.33 9.91 9.96
C GLN A 139 13.15 9.92 8.66
N ARG A 140 12.50 9.72 7.52
CA ARG A 140 13.13 9.54 6.20
C ARG A 140 12.27 10.16 5.11
N TYR A 141 12.91 10.67 4.06
CA TYR A 141 12.19 11.15 2.88
C TYR A 141 11.74 10.00 1.99
N ALA A 142 10.47 10.04 1.56
CA ALA A 142 9.93 9.13 0.57
C ALA A 142 9.19 9.94 -0.51
N LYS A 143 9.41 9.60 -1.78
CA LYS A 143 8.82 10.28 -2.94
C LYS A 143 7.90 9.35 -3.71
N VAL A 144 6.73 9.87 -4.08
CA VAL A 144 5.75 9.20 -4.92
C VAL A 144 5.26 10.19 -5.97
N GLY A 145 5.53 9.91 -7.25
CA GLY A 145 5.33 10.88 -8.33
C GLY A 145 6.10 12.17 -8.07
N ASP A 146 5.38 13.30 -8.03
CA ASP A 146 5.89 14.66 -7.81
C ASP A 146 5.72 15.17 -6.37
N ARG A 147 5.44 14.27 -5.41
CA ARG A 147 5.25 14.61 -3.99
C ARG A 147 6.24 13.87 -3.13
N ILE A 148 6.65 14.53 -2.05
CA ILE A 148 7.58 14.01 -1.05
C ILE A 148 6.89 14.03 0.31
N ALA A 149 6.95 12.90 1.01
CA ALA A 149 6.51 12.74 2.38
C ALA A 149 7.72 12.47 3.29
N ILE A 150 7.56 12.80 4.56
CA ILE A 150 8.48 12.40 5.62
C ILE A 150 7.83 11.22 6.36
N VAL A 151 8.45 10.05 6.27
CA VAL A 151 7.98 8.80 6.88
C VAL A 151 8.84 8.40 8.06
N PRO A 152 8.34 7.60 9.01
CA PRO A 152 9.17 6.97 10.03
C PRO A 152 10.31 6.15 9.39
N ALA A 153 11.49 6.13 10.00
CA ALA A 153 12.68 5.45 9.46
C ALA A 153 12.47 3.94 9.24
N GLN A 154 11.58 3.32 10.01
CA GLN A 154 11.18 1.92 9.89
C GLN A 154 10.40 1.60 8.60
N ALA A 155 9.95 2.62 7.86
CA ALA A 155 9.30 2.47 6.58
C ALA A 155 10.28 2.13 5.44
N LEU A 156 11.58 2.09 5.70
CA LEU A 156 12.55 1.61 4.72
C LEU A 156 12.37 0.08 4.51
N PRO A 157 12.27 -0.39 3.26
CA PRO A 157 12.33 -1.81 2.94
C PRO A 157 13.51 -2.51 3.63
N ARG A 158 13.23 -3.57 4.39
CA ARG A 158 14.28 -4.36 5.04
C ARG A 158 15.18 -5.03 3.97
N PRO A 159 16.44 -5.36 4.25
CA PRO A 159 17.25 -6.21 3.37
C PRO A 159 16.78 -7.68 3.35
N PRO A 160 17.04 -8.44 2.27
CA PRO A 160 16.67 -9.85 2.18
C PRO A 160 17.44 -10.70 3.21
N ARG A 161 16.77 -11.71 3.81
CA ARG A 161 17.37 -12.57 4.85
C ARG A 161 18.53 -13.41 4.35
N THR A 162 18.55 -13.74 3.06
CA THR A 162 19.62 -14.53 2.42
C THR A 162 20.95 -13.78 2.28
N ALA A 163 20.99 -12.46 2.52
CA ALA A 163 22.25 -11.72 2.55
C ALA A 163 23.09 -11.98 3.82
N SER A 164 22.55 -12.69 4.82
CA SER A 164 23.17 -12.83 6.14
C SER A 164 24.13 -14.03 6.31
N LEU A 165 24.56 -14.73 5.25
CA LEU A 165 25.52 -15.83 5.38
C LEU A 165 26.67 -15.75 4.36
N PRO A 166 27.74 -14.97 4.62
CA PRO A 166 29.07 -15.48 4.35
C PRO A 166 29.34 -16.58 5.40
N THR A 167 28.82 -17.79 5.17
CA THR A 167 29.49 -18.97 5.71
C THR A 167 30.81 -19.01 4.97
N THR A 168 31.84 -18.40 5.54
CA THR A 168 33.21 -18.79 5.29
C THR A 168 33.28 -20.24 5.73
N ALA A 169 32.94 -21.15 4.81
CA ALA A 169 33.32 -22.53 4.89
C ALA A 169 34.84 -22.50 4.87
N VAL A 170 35.44 -22.44 6.06
CA VAL A 170 36.84 -22.76 6.28
C VAL A 170 36.94 -24.25 5.97
N GLY A 171 37.05 -24.55 4.67
CA GLY A 171 37.60 -25.77 4.15
C GLY A 171 39.12 -25.66 4.26
N GLY A 172 39.71 -26.56 5.02
CA GLY A 172 41.14 -26.67 5.20
C GLY A 172 41.49 -27.81 6.15
N GLY A 173 41.19 -29.05 5.72
CA GLY A 173 41.97 -30.20 6.19
C GLY A 173 43.33 -30.24 5.48
N PRO A 174 44.11 -31.33 5.55
CA PRO A 174 43.98 -32.55 6.36
C PRO A 174 44.75 -32.51 7.69
#